data_AF-A0A5P9PHS1-F1
#
_entry.id   AF-A0A5P9PHS1-F1
#
_cell.length_a   1.000
_cell.length_b   1.000
_cell.length_c   1.000
_cell.angle_alpha   90.00
_cell.angle_beta   90.00
_cell.angle_gamma   90.00
#
_symmetry.space_group_name_H-M   'P 1'
#
loop_
_entity.id
_entity.type
_entity.pdbx_description
1 polymer ?
#
loop_
_entity_poly.entity_id
_entity_poly.type
_entity_poly.pdbx_seq_one_letter_code
_entity_poly.pdbx_strand_id
1 'polypeptide(L)'
;MATEDKPLHVQQAEALRRLADLIEATPEIEACYLRAPFTPNIWHLRSAAELGELARAALRLGARVEKEAASDVYDLQIHFGASGFSALAPRGDVCERVVTGTEVITKKVPDPILVAQVPEVEVLEEVEIVEWRCTPLLAQATTPAALPSSSDSAAATE
;
A
#
# COMPACT_ATOMS: atom_id res chain seq x y z
N MET A 1 -10.72 9.77 31.64
CA MET A 1 -9.23 9.71 31.69
C MET A 1 -8.73 10.53 30.53
N ALA A 2 -7.97 11.59 30.82
CA ALA A 2 -7.38 12.42 29.77
C ALA A 2 -6.40 11.58 28.96
N THR A 3 -6.72 11.30 27.70
CA THR A 3 -5.75 10.81 26.73
C THR A 3 -4.72 11.91 26.55
N GLU A 4 -3.51 11.69 27.04
CA GLU A 4 -2.34 12.53 26.75
C GLU A 4 -2.23 12.81 25.25
N ASP A 5 -1.78 14.02 24.94
CA ASP A 5 -1.64 14.59 23.59
C ASP A 5 -0.45 13.95 22.83
N LYS A 6 -0.42 12.61 22.75
CA LYS A 6 0.64 11.89 22.03
C LYS A 6 0.44 12.06 20.53
N PRO A 7 1.52 12.21 19.73
CA PRO A 7 1.40 12.17 18.28
C PRO A 7 0.73 10.89 17.79
N LEU A 8 -0.08 10.98 16.72
CA LEU A 8 -0.87 9.86 16.21
C LEU A 8 -0.03 8.61 15.93
N HIS A 9 1.15 8.76 15.34
CA HIS A 9 2.04 7.62 15.05
C HIS A 9 2.50 6.88 16.31
N VAL A 10 2.64 7.58 17.46
CA VAL A 10 2.97 6.96 18.74
C VAL A 10 1.78 6.16 19.25
N GLN A 11 0.57 6.73 19.18
CA GLN A 11 -0.66 6.03 19.58
C GLN A 11 -0.90 4.77 18.73
N GLN A 12 -0.67 4.86 17.42
CA GLN A 12 -0.78 3.73 16.50
C GLN A 12 0.26 2.64 16.82
N ALA A 13 1.51 3.01 17.08
CA ALA A 13 2.54 2.06 17.48
C ALA A 13 2.20 1.37 18.81
N GLU A 14 1.66 2.10 19.79
CA GLU A 14 1.18 1.52 21.05
C GLU A 14 0.02 0.54 20.83
N ALA A 15 -0.93 0.86 19.96
CA ALA A 15 -2.03 -0.03 19.62
C ALA A 15 -1.54 -1.33 18.94
N LEU A 16 -0.56 -1.25 18.03
CA LEU A 16 0.02 -2.43 17.39
C LEU A 16 0.78 -3.33 18.38
N ARG A 17 1.43 -2.76 19.40
CA ARG A 17 2.03 -3.56 20.49
C ARG A 17 0.97 -4.31 21.29
N ARG A 18 -0.13 -3.65 21.65
CA ARG A 18 -1.25 -4.30 22.35
C ARG A 18 -1.91 -5.39 21.50
N LEU A 19 -1.95 -5.22 20.18
CA LEU A 19 -2.41 -6.28 19.27
C LEU A 19 -1.48 -7.49 19.31
N ALA A 20 -0.16 -7.27 19.33
CA ALA A 20 0.81 -8.35 19.51
C ALA A 20 0.59 -9.08 20.85
N ASP A 21 0.44 -8.34 21.95
CA ASP A 21 0.14 -8.90 23.28
C ASP A 21 -1.14 -9.77 23.26
N LEU A 22 -2.18 -9.33 22.55
CA LEU A 22 -3.43 -10.09 22.40
C LEU A 22 -3.21 -11.40 21.62
N ILE A 23 -2.47 -11.36 20.52
CA ILE A 23 -2.17 -12.55 19.70
C ILE A 23 -1.38 -13.57 20.52
N GLU A 24 -0.41 -13.12 21.32
CA GLU A 24 0.34 -14.00 22.23
C GLU A 24 -0.54 -14.61 23.32
N ALA A 25 -1.52 -13.85 23.83
CA ALA A 25 -2.43 -14.30 24.89
C ALA A 25 -3.51 -15.27 24.39
N THR A 26 -3.79 -15.33 23.08
CA THR A 26 -4.83 -16.19 22.49
C THR A 26 -4.27 -17.10 21.38
N PRO A 27 -3.33 -18.02 21.70
CA PRO A 27 -2.65 -18.85 20.70
C PRO A 27 -3.59 -19.80 19.94
N GLU A 28 -4.77 -20.08 20.49
CA GLU A 28 -5.82 -20.89 19.84
C GLU A 28 -6.55 -20.16 18.71
N ILE A 29 -6.41 -18.83 18.62
CA ILE A 29 -7.02 -17.99 17.59
C ILE A 29 -5.94 -17.53 16.62
N GLU A 30 -5.95 -18.06 15.40
CA GLU A 30 -4.98 -17.67 14.39
C GLU A 30 -5.22 -16.24 13.86
N ALA A 31 -4.18 -15.40 13.86
CA ALA A 31 -4.19 -14.08 13.24
C ALA A 31 -4.07 -14.16 11.70
N CYS A 32 -5.07 -14.74 11.05
CA CYS A 32 -5.04 -15.09 9.62
C CYS A 32 -4.83 -13.90 8.66
N TYR A 33 -5.21 -12.68 9.06
CA TYR A 33 -5.03 -11.46 8.27
C TYR A 33 -3.64 -10.85 8.36
N LEU A 34 -2.73 -11.42 9.16
CA LEU A 34 -1.34 -10.98 9.20
C LEU A 34 -0.44 -11.83 8.30
N ARG A 35 -0.95 -12.77 7.49
CA ARG A 35 -0.12 -13.63 6.62
C ARG A 35 -0.77 -13.90 5.26
N ALA A 36 0.07 -14.17 4.26
CA ALA A 36 -0.39 -14.51 2.91
C ALA A 36 -1.47 -15.62 2.92
N PRO A 37 -2.54 -15.48 2.10
CA PRO A 37 -2.74 -14.45 1.06
C PRO A 37 -3.34 -13.13 1.57
N PHE A 38 -3.57 -12.98 2.88
CA PHE A 38 -4.21 -11.79 3.44
C PHE A 38 -3.18 -10.92 4.17
N THR A 39 -2.95 -9.71 3.69
CA THR A 39 -2.15 -8.70 4.39
C THR A 39 -2.97 -7.43 4.58
N PRO A 40 -2.93 -6.79 5.76
CA PRO A 40 -3.73 -5.60 5.99
C PRO A 40 -3.04 -4.40 5.32
N ASN A 41 -3.86 -3.59 4.64
CA ASN A 41 -3.44 -2.33 4.06
C ASN A 41 -3.24 -1.29 5.17
N ILE A 42 -1.99 -1.01 5.52
CA ILE A 42 -1.65 -0.06 6.58
C ILE A 42 -1.43 1.34 6.03
N TRP A 43 -0.87 1.46 4.82
CA TRP A 43 -0.55 2.74 4.20
C TRP A 43 -1.27 2.92 2.87
N HIS A 44 -1.69 4.16 2.61
CA HIS A 44 -2.20 4.60 1.32
C HIS A 44 -1.34 5.78 0.83
N LEU A 45 -0.29 5.47 0.08
CA LEU A 45 0.74 6.42 -0.36
C LEU A 45 0.38 7.04 -1.71
N ARG A 46 0.94 8.21 -2.00
CA ARG A 46 0.59 9.06 -3.15
C ARG A 46 1.76 9.36 -4.07
N SER A 47 2.92 8.73 -3.87
CA SER A 47 4.07 8.88 -4.76
C SER A 47 5.07 7.73 -4.69
N ALA A 48 5.87 7.59 -5.74
CA ALA A 48 7.03 6.69 -5.76
C ALA A 48 8.07 7.03 -4.69
N ALA A 49 8.21 8.31 -4.33
CA ALA A 49 9.17 8.76 -3.31
C ALA A 49 8.78 8.25 -1.92
N GLU A 50 7.52 8.41 -1.52
CA GLU A 50 6.99 7.90 -0.25
C GLU A 50 7.11 6.37 -0.16
N LEU A 51 6.78 5.66 -1.25
CA LEU A 51 6.96 4.21 -1.33
C LEU A 51 8.44 3.82 -1.15
N GLY A 52 9.35 4.54 -1.79
CA GLY A 52 10.79 4.33 -1.64
C GLY A 52 11.28 4.58 -0.21
N GLU A 53 10.79 5.62 0.46
CA GLU A 53 11.12 5.92 1.85
C GLU A 53 10.62 4.84 2.81
N LEU A 54 9.37 4.41 2.66
CA LEU A 54 8.79 3.33 3.46
C LEU A 54 9.55 2.01 3.23
N ALA A 55 9.82 1.65 1.97
CA ALA A 55 10.59 0.46 1.63
C ALA A 55 11.98 0.49 2.28
N ARG A 56 12.70 1.61 2.19
CA ARG A 56 14.01 1.77 2.84
C ARG A 56 13.92 1.69 4.37
N ALA A 57 12.89 2.29 4.97
CA ALA A 57 12.67 2.22 6.41
C ALA A 57 12.41 0.78 6.87
N ALA A 58 11.56 0.04 6.15
CA ALA A 58 11.28 -1.36 6.42
C ALA A 58 12.54 -2.24 6.27
N LEU A 59 13.30 -2.06 5.19
CA LEU A 59 14.57 -2.78 4.97
C LEU A 59 15.58 -2.54 6.09
N ARG A 60 15.69 -1.30 6.61
CA ARG A 60 16.57 -1.00 7.77
C ARG A 60 16.17 -1.76 9.04
N LEU A 61 14.89 -2.12 9.16
CA LEU A 61 14.36 -2.91 10.27
C LEU A 61 14.38 -4.42 9.98
N GLY A 62 15.05 -4.85 8.90
CA GLY A 62 15.19 -6.27 8.55
C GLY A 62 13.96 -6.88 7.89
N ALA A 63 13.00 -6.07 7.43
CA ALA A 63 11.86 -6.59 6.68
C ALA A 63 12.28 -7.10 5.30
N ARG A 64 11.54 -8.10 4.79
CA ARG A 64 11.53 -8.41 3.37
C ARG A 64 10.50 -7.52 2.68
N VAL A 65 10.87 -6.88 1.58
CA VAL A 65 9.99 -5.99 0.82
C VAL A 65 9.80 -6.54 -0.59
N GLU A 66 8.55 -6.72 -0.99
CA GLU A 66 8.14 -7.22 -2.29
C GLU A 66 7.21 -6.22 -2.97
N LYS A 67 7.19 -6.25 -4.29
CA LYS A 67 6.30 -5.43 -5.11
C LYS A 67 5.33 -6.35 -5.81
N GLU A 68 4.05 -6.04 -5.67
CA GLU A 68 2.99 -6.60 -6.49
C GLU A 68 2.31 -5.46 -7.25
N ALA A 69 2.15 -5.60 -8.56
CA ALA A 69 1.51 -4.57 -9.38
C ALA A 69 0.30 -5.17 -10.07
N ALA A 70 -0.89 -4.79 -9.61
CA ALA A 70 -2.17 -5.06 -10.28
C ALA A 70 -2.43 -3.99 -11.35
N SER A 71 -3.54 -4.11 -12.09
CA SER A 71 -3.86 -3.25 -13.25
C SER A 71 -3.80 -1.74 -12.96
N ASP A 72 -4.29 -1.33 -11.79
CA ASP A 72 -4.50 0.07 -11.40
C ASP A 72 -3.84 0.44 -10.06
N VAL A 73 -3.37 -0.54 -9.30
CA VAL A 73 -2.74 -0.34 -7.98
C VAL A 73 -1.31 -0.87 -7.97
N TYR A 74 -0.44 -0.09 -7.34
CA TYR A 74 0.90 -0.50 -6.93
C TYR A 74 0.83 -0.92 -5.45
N ASP A 75 1.19 -2.17 -5.18
CA ASP A 75 1.19 -2.75 -3.84
C ASP A 75 2.63 -3.07 -3.39
N LEU A 76 3.03 -2.47 -2.27
CA LEU A 76 4.29 -2.74 -1.61
C LEU A 76 4.04 -3.61 -0.38
N GLN A 77 4.40 -4.89 -0.50
CA GLN A 77 4.27 -5.89 0.54
C GLN A 77 5.51 -5.87 1.45
N ILE A 78 5.29 -5.73 2.75
CA ILE A 78 6.33 -5.61 3.78
C ILE A 78 6.15 -6.74 4.78
N HIS A 79 7.17 -7.59 4.92
CA HIS A 79 7.12 -8.77 5.79
C HIS A 79 8.13 -8.68 6.94
N PHE A 80 7.62 -8.82 8.15
CA PHE A 80 8.39 -9.03 9.37
C PHE A 80 8.19 -10.48 9.84
N GLY A 81 9.10 -11.37 9.46
CA GLY A 81 8.98 -12.81 9.74
C GLY A 81 7.74 -13.40 9.08
N ALA A 82 6.85 -14.01 9.87
CA ALA A 82 5.60 -14.60 9.38
C ALA A 82 4.48 -13.57 9.13
N SER A 83 4.67 -12.32 9.58
CA SER A 83 3.66 -11.26 9.46
C SER A 83 3.91 -10.39 8.23
N GLY A 84 2.86 -10.05 7.48
CA GLY A 84 2.89 -9.20 6.29
C GLY A 84 1.92 -8.02 6.39
N PHE A 85 2.30 -6.90 5.77
CA PHE A 85 1.57 -5.63 5.69
C PHE A 85 1.70 -5.04 4.29
N SER A 86 0.71 -4.29 3.83
CA SER A 86 0.74 -3.66 2.51
C SER A 86 0.65 -2.13 2.58
N ALA A 87 1.34 -1.49 1.63
CA ALA A 87 1.19 -0.08 1.31
C ALA A 87 0.71 0.04 -0.14
N LEU A 88 -0.49 0.60 -0.31
CA LEU A 88 -1.11 0.77 -1.61
C LEU A 88 -0.86 2.18 -2.15
N ALA A 89 -0.69 2.28 -3.46
CA ALA A 89 -0.70 3.56 -4.16
C ALA A 89 -1.38 3.39 -5.53
N PRO A 90 -2.12 4.41 -6.02
CA PRO A 90 -2.59 4.41 -7.40
C PRO A 90 -1.41 4.27 -8.36
N ARG A 91 -1.51 3.38 -9.35
CA ARG A 91 -0.41 3.13 -10.30
C ARG A 91 -0.07 4.39 -11.12
N GLY A 92 -1.04 5.26 -11.35
CA GLY A 92 -0.88 6.60 -11.95
C GLY A 92 -0.02 7.57 -11.13
N ASP A 93 0.02 7.40 -9.80
CA ASP A 93 0.80 8.27 -8.91
C ASP A 93 2.27 7.79 -8.79
N VAL A 94 2.57 6.57 -9.27
CA VAL A 94 3.86 5.89 -9.06
C VAL A 94 4.58 5.57 -10.36
N CYS A 95 3.85 5.26 -11.41
CA CYS A 95 4.37 4.79 -12.69
C CYS A 95 3.91 5.71 -13.82
N GLU A 96 4.74 5.81 -14.85
CA GLU A 96 4.36 6.50 -16.08
C GLU A 96 3.38 5.63 -16.87
N ARG A 97 2.24 6.22 -17.25
CA ARG A 97 1.24 5.60 -18.12
C ARG A 97 1.65 5.81 -19.58
N VAL A 98 1.92 4.74 -20.30
CA VAL A 98 2.31 4.78 -21.72
C VAL A 98 1.23 4.07 -22.55
N VAL A 99 0.56 4.80 -23.44
CA VAL A 99 -0.35 4.20 -24.43
C VAL A 99 0.50 3.57 -25.52
N THR A 100 0.45 2.24 -25.63
CA THR A 100 1.23 1.46 -26.60
C THR A 100 0.43 1.09 -27.85
N GLY A 101 -0.89 1.32 -27.82
CA GLY A 101 -1.76 1.13 -28.96
C GLY A 101 -3.22 1.44 -28.62
N THR A 102 -4.08 1.22 -29.60
CA THR A 102 -5.54 1.35 -29.48
C THR A 102 -6.18 0.12 -30.11
N GLU A 103 -7.13 -0.49 -29.43
CA GLU A 103 -7.93 -1.60 -29.94
C GLU A 103 -9.38 -1.17 -30.09
N VAL A 104 -10.03 -1.55 -31.19
CA VAL A 104 -11.47 -1.34 -31.36
C VAL A 104 -12.19 -2.57 -30.81
N ILE A 105 -12.94 -2.39 -29.74
CA ILE A 105 -13.77 -3.46 -29.17
C ILE A 105 -15.23 -3.26 -29.54
N THR A 106 -15.95 -4.35 -29.76
CA THR A 106 -17.41 -4.32 -29.93
C THR A 106 -18.07 -4.53 -28.57
N LYS A 107 -18.81 -3.53 -28.10
CA LYS A 107 -19.56 -3.58 -26.84
C LYS A 107 -21.05 -3.56 -27.12
N LYS A 108 -21.80 -4.42 -26.43
CA LYS A 108 -23.26 -4.37 -26.43
C LYS A 108 -23.73 -3.40 -25.36
N VAL A 109 -24.46 -2.36 -25.77
CA VAL A 109 -25.03 -1.37 -24.85
C VAL A 109 -26.55 -1.25 -25.07
N PRO A 110 -27.31 -0.91 -24.02
CA PRO A 110 -28.74 -0.58 -24.15
C PRO A 110 -28.99 0.47 -25.23
N ASP A 111 -29.97 0.25 -26.11
CA ASP A 111 -30.39 1.27 -27.06
C ASP A 111 -30.94 2.51 -26.30
N PRO A 112 -30.28 3.68 -26.40
CA PRO A 112 -30.68 4.88 -25.66
C PRO A 112 -32.02 5.46 -26.12
N ILE A 113 -32.57 5.01 -27.25
CA ILE A 113 -33.83 5.52 -27.85
C ILE A 113 -35.05 4.71 -27.36
N LEU A 114 -34.87 3.45 -26.94
CA LEU A 114 -35.97 2.51 -26.65
C LEU A 114 -35.93 2.02 -25.19
N VAL A 115 -36.43 2.84 -24.26
CA VAL A 115 -36.38 2.58 -22.81
C VAL A 115 -37.38 1.50 -22.34
N ALA A 116 -38.35 1.10 -23.17
CA ALA A 116 -39.47 0.25 -22.74
C ALA A 116 -39.26 -1.27 -22.93
N GLN A 117 -38.35 -1.67 -23.82
CA GLN A 117 -37.89 -3.05 -24.03
C GLN A 117 -36.49 -2.86 -24.63
N VAL A 118 -35.42 -3.25 -23.95
CA VAL A 118 -34.06 -2.88 -24.36
C VAL A 118 -33.49 -3.94 -25.31
N PRO A 119 -33.55 -3.79 -26.65
CA PRO A 119 -32.60 -4.48 -27.51
C PRO A 119 -31.20 -3.92 -27.24
N GLU A 120 -30.21 -4.81 -27.18
CA GLU A 120 -28.81 -4.41 -27.13
C GLU A 120 -28.34 -4.02 -28.53
N VAL A 121 -27.63 -2.90 -28.66
CA VAL A 121 -26.96 -2.49 -29.90
C VAL A 121 -25.45 -2.68 -29.76
N GLU A 122 -24.81 -3.13 -30.85
CA GLU A 122 -23.35 -3.24 -30.92
C GLU A 122 -22.74 -1.87 -31.22
N VAL A 123 -21.86 -1.41 -30.33
CA VAL A 123 -21.12 -0.15 -30.45
C VAL A 123 -19.63 -0.47 -30.51
N LEU A 124 -18.94 0.13 -31.48
CA LEU A 124 -17.48 0.08 -31.57
C LEU A 124 -16.91 1.14 -30.61
N GLU A 125 -16.04 0.70 -29.69
CA GLU A 125 -15.35 1.55 -28.72
C GLU A 125 -13.85 1.42 -28.93
N GLU A 126 -13.15 2.54 -29.13
CA GLU A 126 -11.68 2.57 -29.14
C GLU A 126 -11.17 2.56 -27.69
N VAL A 127 -10.41 1.52 -27.34
CA VAL A 127 -9.82 1.34 -26.00
C VAL A 127 -8.30 1.42 -26.11
N GLU A 128 -7.69 2.24 -25.26
CA GLU A 128 -6.24 2.38 -25.18
C GLU A 128 -5.61 1.12 -24.57
N ILE A 129 -4.61 0.56 -25.24
CA ILE A 129 -3.71 -0.45 -24.69
C ILE A 129 -2.63 0.28 -23.91
N VAL A 130 -2.52 0.00 -22.62
CA VAL A 130 -1.66 0.74 -21.69
C VAL A 130 -0.55 -0.15 -21.13
N GLU A 131 0.68 0.32 -21.26
CA GLU A 131 1.84 -0.17 -20.53
C GLU A 131 2.19 0.82 -19.42
N TRP A 132 2.52 0.33 -18.23
CA TRP A 132 2.97 1.18 -17.13
C TRP A 132 4.46 0.99 -16.89
N ARG A 133 5.22 2.08 -16.96
CA ARG A 133 6.66 2.08 -16.72
C ARG A 133 6.95 2.62 -15.33
N CYS A 134 7.37 1.73 -14.43
CA CYS A 134 7.71 2.07 -13.05
C CYS A 134 9.23 2.15 -12.89
N THR A 135 9.75 3.27 -12.42
CA THR A 135 11.17 3.40 -12.05
C THR A 135 11.47 2.58 -10.78
N PRO A 136 12.66 1.96 -10.63
CA PRO A 136 13.00 1.24 -9.40
C PRO A 136 12.89 2.16 -8.17
N LEU A 137 12.03 1.80 -7.22
CA LEU A 137 11.75 2.60 -6.01
C LEU A 137 13.01 2.91 -5.19
N LEU A 138 13.92 1.94 -5.11
CA LEU A 138 15.13 2.05 -4.30
C LEU A 138 16.29 2.77 -5.01
N ALA A 139 16.20 2.98 -6.33
CA ALA A 139 17.23 3.69 -7.08
C ALA A 139 17.16 5.22 -6.90
N GLN A 140 16.04 5.73 -6.39
CA GLN A 140 15.88 7.15 -6.08
C GLN A 140 16.62 7.45 -4.76
N ALA A 141 17.77 8.11 -4.85
CA ALA A 141 18.51 8.60 -3.70
C ALA A 141 17.71 9.74 -3.05
N THR A 142 17.10 9.49 -1.89
CA THR A 142 16.59 10.56 -1.03
C THR A 142 17.56 10.75 0.13
N THR A 143 18.04 11.99 0.29
CA THR A 143 18.80 12.43 1.47
C THR A 143 18.01 12.11 2.74
N PRO A 144 18.56 11.34 3.69
CA PRO A 144 17.80 10.94 4.86
C PRO A 144 17.49 12.14 5.76
N ALA A 145 16.21 12.35 6.07
CA ALA A 145 15.82 13.08 7.26
C ALA A 145 16.21 12.21 8.46
N ALA A 146 17.13 12.72 9.29
CA ALA A 146 17.61 12.03 10.47
C ALA A 146 16.43 11.76 11.43
N LEU A 147 16.18 10.48 11.72
CA LEU A 147 15.31 10.11 12.82
C LEU A 147 15.98 10.54 14.13
N PRO A 148 15.27 11.18 15.08
CA PRO A 148 15.86 11.51 16.37
C PRO A 148 16.20 10.21 17.11
N SER A 149 17.49 9.99 17.38
CA SER A 149 17.94 8.88 18.22
C SER A 149 17.53 9.15 19.66
N SER A 150 16.60 8.36 20.19
CA SER A 150 16.30 8.34 21.62
C SER A 150 17.44 7.63 22.37
N SER A 151 18.53 8.36 22.62
CA SER A 151 19.56 7.94 23.55
C SER A 151 20.09 9.18 24.28
N ASP A 152 19.26 9.73 25.15
CA ASP A 152 19.74 10.53 26.29
C ASP A 152 18.74 10.35 27.44
N SER A 153 19.06 9.41 28.33
CA SER A 153 18.73 9.55 29.75
C SER A 153 19.64 8.65 30.56
N ALA A 154 20.82 9.18 30.87
CA ALA A 154 21.60 8.77 32.02
C ALA A 154 22.13 10.05 32.68
N ALA A 155 21.54 10.44 33.80
CA ALA A 155 22.28 10.95 34.97
C ALA A 155 21.34 11.35 36.13
N ALA A 156 21.61 10.71 37.26
CA ALA A 156 21.68 11.27 38.61
C ALA A 156 20.44 11.88 39.26
N THR A 157 20.00 11.23 40.34
CA THR A 157 19.80 11.93 41.61
C THR A 157 20.04 10.98 42.79
N GLU A 158 20.59 11.57 43.86
CA GLU A 158 21.23 11.01 45.06
C GLU A 158 20.41 10.00 45.88
#